data_AF-B6QTG7-F1
#
_entry.id   AF-B6QTG7-F1
#
_cell.length_a   1.000
_cell.length_b   1.000
_cell.length_c   1.000
_cell.angle_alpha   90.00
_cell.angle_beta   90.00
_cell.angle_gamma   90.00
#
_symmetry.space_group_name_H-M   'P 1'
#
loop_
_entity.id
_entity.type
_entity.pdbx_description
1 polymer ?
#
loop_
_entity_poly.entity_id
_entity_poly.type
_entity_poly.pdbx_seq_one_letter_code
_entity_poly.pdbx_strand_id
1 'polypeptide(L)'
;MPSPISPLNSYKAPPTPSLSSQTFHIAGIQTTVFGLSEIPANVSEVVCVWLVHPRLDSQKDMAEVAKRIVHDHYQRFATESPGGRKKRGLIAVTFDARNHGSRETDRLSNEVWRTGNENHASDMFSVYSGTAEDISTLIDFLPAYIFPTSQHSIATHFALGISLGGHTTWLTLVHEPRITTGVVIVGMPDYIALMTDRARLSKLSTYLQPSDAPGSQFLGSRHFPSSLLEVVRKRDPAAFLTGGIPDSLPRDEYNLQSIETINRYLGGKRILCMSGATDKLVPYRLTEPFMTWLKNHAATGSAVVGMGDGPIKKADLWVEDSVYQDAAHDFTEAMMEEALEFMHQSVLRLDERKEDVKSNL
;
A
#
# COMPACT_ATOMS: atom_id res chain seq x y z
N MET A 1 -23.23 0.71 9.30
CA MET A 1 -23.54 -0.26 8.23
C MET A 1 -22.34 -0.24 7.29
N PRO A 2 -21.76 -1.39 6.95
CA PRO A 2 -20.60 -1.44 6.06
C PRO A 2 -20.96 -0.85 4.69
N SER A 3 -20.00 -0.19 4.04
CA SER A 3 -20.20 0.40 2.73
C SER A 3 -20.53 -0.68 1.69
N PRO A 4 -21.53 -0.50 0.82
CA PRO A 4 -21.91 -1.53 -0.17
C PRO A 4 -20.81 -1.79 -1.22
N ILE A 5 -19.86 -0.87 -1.37
CA ILE A 5 -18.72 -1.00 -2.29
C ILE A 5 -17.45 -1.45 -1.56
N SER A 6 -17.52 -1.75 -0.26
CA SER A 6 -16.35 -2.16 0.49
C SER A 6 -15.88 -3.55 0.04
N PRO A 7 -14.60 -3.71 -0.34
CA PRO A 7 -14.00 -5.01 -0.59
C PRO A 7 -14.00 -5.92 0.66
N LEU A 8 -14.12 -5.34 1.86
CA LEU A 8 -14.18 -6.08 3.12
C LEU A 8 -15.47 -6.90 3.26
N ASN A 9 -16.53 -6.56 2.53
CA ASN A 9 -17.79 -7.31 2.57
C ASN A 9 -17.64 -8.77 2.12
N SER A 10 -16.66 -9.04 1.26
CA SER A 10 -16.35 -10.37 0.74
C SER A 10 -15.44 -11.17 1.69
N TYR A 11 -14.83 -10.50 2.67
CA TYR A 11 -13.95 -11.14 3.64
C TYR A 11 -14.76 -11.75 4.79
N LYS A 12 -14.90 -13.08 4.77
CA LYS A 12 -15.51 -13.83 5.86
C LYS A 12 -14.41 -14.26 6.82
N ALA A 13 -14.01 -13.36 7.70
CA ALA A 13 -12.97 -13.63 8.69
C ALA A 13 -13.34 -14.87 9.53
N PRO A 14 -12.45 -15.89 9.63
CA PRO A 14 -12.63 -16.92 10.63
C PRO A 14 -12.51 -16.29 12.03
N PRO A 15 -13.15 -16.87 13.06
CA PRO A 15 -13.09 -16.32 14.41
C PRO A 15 -11.64 -16.23 14.90
N THR A 16 -11.16 -15.02 15.17
CA THR A 16 -9.88 -14.79 15.84
C THR A 16 -10.08 -14.58 17.34
N PRO A 17 -9.17 -15.06 18.19
CA PRO A 17 -9.20 -14.76 19.62
C PRO A 17 -9.25 -13.24 19.89
N SER A 18 -9.77 -12.87 21.05
CA SER A 18 -9.68 -11.49 21.51
C SER A 18 -8.21 -11.12 21.73
N LEU A 19 -7.81 -9.96 21.20
CA LEU A 19 -6.48 -9.39 21.34
C LEU A 19 -6.59 -8.01 21.98
N SER A 20 -5.50 -7.55 22.58
CA SER A 20 -5.44 -6.20 23.14
C SER A 20 -5.60 -5.15 22.04
N SER A 21 -6.36 -4.11 22.36
CA SER A 21 -6.45 -2.90 21.55
C SER A 21 -6.48 -1.68 22.46
N GLN A 22 -5.78 -0.62 22.05
CA GLN A 22 -5.73 0.64 22.77
C GLN A 22 -5.76 1.80 21.79
N THR A 23 -6.59 2.79 22.09
CA THR A 23 -6.71 4.00 21.26
C THR A 23 -5.93 5.16 21.87
N PHE A 24 -5.11 5.79 21.04
CA PHE A 24 -4.34 6.99 21.35
C PHE A 24 -4.82 8.16 20.49
N HIS A 25 -4.61 9.38 20.96
CA HIS A 25 -4.91 10.61 20.21
C HIS A 25 -3.59 11.30 19.88
N ILE A 26 -3.07 11.04 18.68
CA ILE A 26 -1.72 11.44 18.27
C ILE A 26 -1.86 12.51 17.18
N ALA A 27 -1.34 13.71 17.41
CA ALA A 27 -1.48 14.85 16.50
C ALA A 27 -2.94 15.14 16.07
N GLY A 28 -3.91 14.89 16.97
CA GLY A 28 -5.34 15.06 16.68
C GLY A 28 -5.98 13.91 15.90
N ILE A 29 -5.27 12.81 15.68
CA ILE A 29 -5.75 11.62 14.97
C ILE A 29 -6.00 10.48 15.97
N GLN A 30 -7.22 9.95 15.96
CA GLN A 30 -7.58 8.76 16.73
C GLN A 30 -6.89 7.52 16.12
N THR A 31 -5.89 7.01 16.81
CA THR A 31 -5.01 5.93 16.35
C THR A 31 -5.17 4.72 17.25
N THR A 32 -5.67 3.62 16.71
CA THR A 32 -5.89 2.37 17.46
C THR A 32 -4.77 1.37 17.19
N VAL A 33 -4.12 0.91 18.26
CA VAL A 33 -3.02 -0.03 18.25
C VAL A 33 -3.50 -1.37 18.78
N PHE A 34 -3.21 -2.44 18.05
CA PHE A 34 -3.52 -3.82 18.40
C PHE A 34 -2.23 -4.57 18.72
N GLY A 35 -2.28 -5.48 19.68
CA GLY A 35 -1.16 -6.39 19.94
C GLY A 35 -0.18 -5.94 21.03
N LEU A 36 -0.41 -4.84 21.75
CA LEU A 36 0.53 -4.31 22.73
C LEU A 36 0.76 -5.26 23.91
N SER A 37 -0.32 -5.84 24.46
CA SER A 37 -0.21 -6.80 25.57
C SER A 37 0.30 -8.17 25.14
N GLU A 38 0.30 -8.45 23.84
CA GLU A 38 0.78 -9.70 23.26
C GLU A 38 2.30 -9.69 23.02
N ILE A 39 2.97 -8.53 23.13
CA ILE A 39 4.43 -8.44 23.01
C ILE A 39 5.08 -9.17 24.20
N PRO A 40 5.90 -10.21 23.95
CA PRO A 40 6.63 -10.89 25.03
C PRO A 40 7.64 -9.97 25.71
N ALA A 41 7.80 -10.07 27.03
CA ALA A 41 8.68 -9.20 27.81
C ALA A 41 10.17 -9.26 27.39
N ASN A 42 10.61 -10.34 26.76
CA ASN A 42 11.98 -10.52 26.26
C ASN A 42 12.20 -9.97 24.83
N VAL A 43 11.14 -9.48 24.16
CA VAL A 43 11.23 -8.85 22.85
C VAL A 43 11.61 -7.39 23.03
N SER A 44 12.72 -6.96 22.42
CA SER A 44 13.13 -5.55 22.47
C SER A 44 12.66 -4.72 21.27
N GLU A 45 12.32 -5.38 20.16
CA GLU A 45 12.04 -4.75 18.87
C GLU A 45 10.72 -5.26 18.30
N VAL A 46 9.90 -4.36 17.76
CA VAL A 46 8.63 -4.70 17.10
C VAL A 46 8.55 -4.18 15.68
N VAL A 47 7.81 -4.90 14.84
CA VAL A 47 7.35 -4.44 13.53
C VAL A 47 5.99 -3.77 13.71
N CYS A 48 5.83 -2.57 13.15
CA CYS A 48 4.57 -1.83 13.18
C CYS A 48 3.87 -1.91 11.81
N VAL A 49 2.70 -2.55 11.75
CA VAL A 49 1.91 -2.67 10.51
C VAL A 49 0.82 -1.61 10.47
N TRP A 50 0.92 -0.64 9.56
CA TRP A 50 -0.10 0.36 9.32
C TRP A 50 -1.20 -0.20 8.42
N LEU A 51 -2.45 -0.19 8.90
CA LEU A 51 -3.62 -0.69 8.20
C LEU A 51 -4.45 0.49 7.71
N VAL A 52 -4.69 0.53 6.40
CA VAL A 52 -5.44 1.62 5.75
C VAL A 52 -6.71 1.07 5.11
N HIS A 53 -7.85 1.60 5.55
CA HIS A 53 -9.17 1.08 5.19
C HIS A 53 -9.64 1.51 3.78
N PRO A 54 -10.65 0.82 3.21
CA PRO A 54 -11.28 1.22 1.95
C PRO A 54 -12.03 2.54 2.01
N ARG A 55 -12.41 3.06 0.82
CA ARG A 55 -13.27 4.25 0.72
C ARG A 55 -14.65 3.97 1.33
N LEU A 56 -15.21 4.96 2.03
CA LEU A 56 -16.48 4.92 2.76
C LEU A 56 -16.52 3.98 3.99
N ASP A 57 -15.38 3.39 4.35
CA ASP A 57 -15.22 2.63 5.59
C ASP A 57 -14.52 3.49 6.66
N SER A 58 -14.16 2.85 7.77
CA SER A 58 -13.46 3.42 8.91
C SER A 58 -12.38 2.50 9.43
N GLN A 59 -11.57 3.00 10.37
CA GLN A 59 -10.57 2.22 11.10
C GLN A 59 -11.16 1.00 11.81
N LYS A 60 -12.46 1.06 12.19
CA LYS A 60 -13.16 -0.03 12.88
C LYS A 60 -13.34 -1.24 11.98
N ASP A 61 -13.51 -1.02 10.68
CA ASP A 61 -13.71 -2.09 9.70
C ASP A 61 -12.41 -2.89 9.47
N MET A 62 -11.25 -2.32 9.83
CA MET A 62 -9.95 -3.00 9.80
C MET A 62 -9.64 -3.82 11.06
N ALA A 63 -10.52 -3.83 12.07
CA ALA A 63 -10.21 -4.48 13.35
C ALA A 63 -9.97 -5.99 13.23
N GLU A 64 -10.76 -6.70 12.42
CA GLU A 64 -10.55 -8.14 12.22
C GLU A 64 -9.30 -8.44 11.40
N VAL A 65 -8.95 -7.58 10.45
CA VAL A 65 -7.67 -7.68 9.72
C VAL A 65 -6.51 -7.51 10.70
N ALA A 66 -6.56 -6.49 11.56
CA ALA A 66 -5.56 -6.24 12.60
C ALA A 66 -5.37 -7.44 13.52
N LYS A 67 -6.49 -7.99 14.02
CA LYS A 67 -6.47 -9.16 14.90
C LYS A 67 -5.86 -10.37 14.21
N ARG A 68 -6.23 -10.63 12.97
CA ARG A 68 -5.71 -11.79 12.22
C ARG A 68 -4.20 -11.69 12.00
N ILE A 69 -3.69 -10.52 11.67
CA ILE A 69 -2.23 -10.30 11.48
C ILE A 69 -1.47 -10.52 12.79
N VAL A 70 -1.93 -9.90 13.88
CA VAL A 70 -1.30 -10.04 15.20
C VAL A 70 -1.37 -11.47 15.70
N HIS A 71 -2.53 -12.12 15.53
CA HIS A 71 -2.74 -13.51 15.94
C HIS A 71 -1.81 -14.48 15.19
N ASP A 72 -1.78 -14.41 13.87
CA ASP A 72 -0.93 -15.26 13.03
C ASP A 72 0.55 -15.10 13.40
N HIS A 73 1.00 -13.84 13.56
CA HIS A 73 2.38 -13.55 13.99
C HIS A 73 2.72 -14.25 15.30
N TYR A 74 1.88 -14.10 16.34
CA TYR A 74 2.19 -14.69 17.65
C TYR A 74 1.96 -16.20 17.72
N GLN A 75 1.11 -16.78 16.86
CA GLN A 75 1.04 -18.23 16.69
C GLN A 75 2.36 -18.78 16.15
N ARG A 76 2.88 -18.20 15.05
CA ARG A 76 4.17 -18.58 14.46
C ARG A 76 5.34 -18.28 15.41
N PHE A 77 5.27 -17.16 16.12
CA PHE A 77 6.25 -16.80 17.14
C PHE A 77 6.38 -17.87 18.23
N ALA A 78 5.28 -18.49 18.66
CA ALA A 78 5.29 -19.51 19.70
C ALA A 78 5.75 -20.89 19.22
N THR A 79 5.47 -21.26 17.97
CA THR A 79 5.72 -22.61 17.45
C THR A 79 7.08 -22.76 16.77
N GLU A 80 7.58 -21.70 16.14
CA GLU A 80 8.82 -21.78 15.37
C GLU A 80 10.04 -21.70 16.30
N SER A 81 11.04 -22.56 16.09
CA SER A 81 12.29 -22.42 16.82
C SER A 81 13.03 -21.16 16.34
N PRO A 82 13.54 -20.31 17.25
CA PRO A 82 14.27 -19.09 16.84
C PRO A 82 15.52 -19.40 16.01
N GLY A 83 16.05 -20.63 16.04
CA GLY A 83 17.23 -21.00 15.23
C GLY A 83 18.46 -20.12 15.48
N GLY A 84 18.55 -19.51 16.67
CA GLY A 84 19.60 -18.54 17.00
C GLY A 84 19.37 -17.11 16.47
N ARG A 85 18.19 -16.81 15.92
CA ARG A 85 17.73 -15.48 15.46
C ARG A 85 17.05 -14.71 16.59
N LYS A 86 17.16 -13.39 16.56
CA LYS A 86 16.44 -12.50 17.48
C LYS A 86 15.05 -12.25 16.91
N LYS A 87 14.02 -12.82 17.53
CA LYS A 87 12.64 -12.65 17.08
C LYS A 87 12.13 -11.24 17.37
N ARG A 88 11.40 -10.65 16.42
CA ARG A 88 10.68 -9.39 16.61
C ARG A 88 9.22 -9.63 17.01
N GLY A 89 8.69 -8.73 17.83
CA GLY A 89 7.26 -8.63 18.08
C GLY A 89 6.57 -7.96 16.90
N LEU A 90 5.24 -7.95 16.91
CA LEU A 90 4.45 -7.26 15.89
C LEU A 90 3.25 -6.58 16.55
N ILE A 91 2.97 -5.37 16.08
CA ILE A 91 1.74 -4.62 16.39
C ILE A 91 1.08 -4.19 15.09
N ALA A 92 -0.24 -4.03 15.12
CA ALA A 92 -0.99 -3.45 14.00
C ALA A 92 -1.61 -2.12 14.44
N VAL A 93 -1.63 -1.14 13.54
CA VAL A 93 -2.11 0.21 13.81
C VAL A 93 -3.09 0.62 12.74
N THR A 94 -4.24 1.15 13.13
CA THR A 94 -5.27 1.66 12.23
C THR A 94 -5.74 3.04 12.70
N PHE A 95 -6.18 3.87 11.76
CA PHE A 95 -6.76 5.18 12.01
C PHE A 95 -7.67 5.55 10.84
N ASP A 96 -8.58 6.49 11.05
CA ASP A 96 -9.47 6.91 9.98
C ASP A 96 -8.71 7.73 8.93
N ALA A 97 -8.85 7.37 7.66
CA ALA A 97 -8.36 8.17 6.54
C ALA A 97 -9.00 9.57 6.58
N ARG A 98 -8.37 10.54 5.91
CA ARG A 98 -8.93 11.89 5.82
C ARG A 98 -10.34 11.84 5.24
N ASN A 99 -11.25 12.65 5.80
CA ASN A 99 -12.65 12.70 5.42
C ASN A 99 -13.42 11.37 5.57
N HIS A 100 -12.96 10.43 6.39
CA HIS A 100 -13.63 9.15 6.64
C HIS A 100 -13.83 8.89 8.13
N GLY A 101 -14.70 7.93 8.48
CA GLY A 101 -14.92 7.49 9.85
C GLY A 101 -15.19 8.66 10.81
N SER A 102 -14.43 8.73 11.91
CA SER A 102 -14.52 9.83 12.89
C SER A 102 -14.03 11.19 12.37
N ARG A 103 -13.37 11.23 11.20
CA ARG A 103 -12.80 12.42 10.56
C ARG A 103 -13.61 12.88 9.34
N GLU A 104 -14.80 12.32 9.09
CA GLU A 104 -15.65 12.74 7.97
C GLU A 104 -16.11 14.21 8.17
N THR A 105 -15.81 15.05 7.18
CA THR A 105 -16.15 16.48 7.19
C THR A 105 -17.13 16.85 6.08
N ASP A 106 -17.04 16.21 4.92
CA ASP A 106 -17.97 16.35 3.80
C ASP A 106 -18.17 15.01 3.09
N ARG A 107 -19.35 14.43 3.27
CA ARG A 107 -19.70 13.14 2.66
C ARG A 107 -19.66 13.19 1.14
N LEU A 108 -20.05 14.31 0.51
CA LEU A 108 -20.08 14.41 -0.96
C LEU A 108 -18.68 14.30 -1.55
N SER A 109 -17.65 14.81 -0.88
CA SER A 109 -16.27 14.65 -1.35
C SER A 109 -15.78 13.19 -1.41
N ASN A 110 -16.42 12.26 -0.70
CA ASN A 110 -16.08 10.83 -0.81
C ASN A 110 -16.77 10.14 -2.00
N GLU A 111 -17.77 10.79 -2.57
CA GLU A 111 -18.59 10.28 -3.66
C GLU A 111 -17.89 10.38 -5.03
N VAL A 112 -18.55 9.90 -6.08
CA VAL A 112 -18.05 9.90 -7.47
C VAL A 112 -18.73 10.97 -8.32
N TRP A 113 -18.21 11.26 -9.51
CA TRP A 113 -18.87 12.21 -10.43
C TRP A 113 -20.35 11.90 -10.68
N ARG A 114 -20.71 10.63 -10.85
CA ARG A 114 -22.10 10.22 -11.12
C ARG A 114 -23.07 10.52 -9.98
N THR A 115 -22.58 10.71 -8.77
CA THR A 115 -23.38 11.05 -7.59
C THR A 115 -23.31 12.55 -7.26
N GLY A 116 -22.76 13.37 -8.17
CA GLY A 116 -22.73 14.83 -8.06
C GLY A 116 -21.44 15.41 -7.52
N ASN A 117 -20.42 14.60 -7.21
CA ASN A 117 -19.10 15.11 -6.85
C ASN A 117 -18.34 15.57 -8.09
N GLU A 118 -18.51 16.84 -8.48
CA GLU A 118 -17.78 17.46 -9.59
C GLU A 118 -16.25 17.44 -9.40
N ASN A 119 -15.79 17.43 -8.14
CA ASN A 119 -14.38 17.44 -7.74
C ASN A 119 -13.79 16.05 -7.50
N HIS A 120 -14.46 14.97 -7.93
CA HIS A 120 -14.08 13.58 -7.60
C HIS A 120 -12.57 13.27 -7.73
N ALA A 121 -11.90 13.78 -8.77
CA ALA A 121 -10.46 13.57 -8.94
C ALA A 121 -9.62 14.34 -7.89
N SER A 122 -9.95 15.59 -7.60
CA SER A 122 -9.24 16.37 -6.58
C SER A 122 -9.49 15.80 -5.18
N ASP A 123 -10.74 15.46 -4.88
CA ASP A 123 -11.14 14.97 -3.57
C ASP A 123 -10.52 13.61 -3.27
N MET A 124 -10.61 12.66 -4.20
CA MET A 124 -10.04 11.34 -3.99
C MET A 124 -8.52 11.41 -3.83
N PHE A 125 -7.79 12.13 -4.70
CA PHE A 125 -6.33 12.22 -4.59
C PHE A 125 -5.89 12.87 -3.29
N SER A 126 -6.52 13.99 -2.91
CA SER A 126 -6.15 14.72 -1.69
C SER A 126 -6.39 13.90 -0.42
N VAL A 127 -7.44 13.07 -0.38
CA VAL A 127 -7.73 12.17 0.74
C VAL A 127 -6.60 11.17 0.96
N TYR A 128 -6.27 10.34 -0.03
CA TYR A 128 -5.28 9.28 0.19
C TYR A 128 -3.85 9.81 0.21
N SER A 129 -3.56 10.90 -0.51
CA SER A 129 -2.29 11.62 -0.40
C SER A 129 -2.08 12.21 1.00
N GLY A 130 -3.08 12.88 1.55
CA GLY A 130 -2.98 13.41 2.92
C GLY A 130 -2.95 12.30 3.97
N THR A 131 -3.62 11.17 3.73
CA THR A 131 -3.57 10.01 4.63
C THR A 131 -2.17 9.39 4.66
N ALA A 132 -1.42 9.39 3.55
CA ALA A 132 -0.02 8.95 3.53
C ALA A 132 0.90 9.88 4.36
N GLU A 133 0.65 11.19 4.35
CA GLU A 133 1.34 12.14 5.23
C GLU A 133 1.01 11.92 6.70
N ASP A 134 -0.26 11.60 6.99
CA ASP A 134 -0.70 11.27 8.35
C ASP A 134 0.06 10.04 8.87
N ILE A 135 0.29 9.01 8.04
CA ILE A 135 1.13 7.86 8.40
C ILE A 135 2.54 8.31 8.78
N SER A 136 3.16 9.18 7.99
CA SER A 136 4.52 9.67 8.25
C SER A 136 4.59 10.42 9.59
N THR A 137 3.58 11.25 9.86
CA THR A 137 3.41 11.97 11.14
C THR A 137 3.22 10.99 12.30
N LEU A 138 2.35 9.99 12.14
CA LEU A 138 2.10 9.00 13.17
C LEU A 138 3.32 8.12 13.44
N ILE A 139 4.15 7.80 12.43
CA ILE A 139 5.43 7.11 12.62
C ILE A 139 6.34 7.89 13.58
N ASP A 140 6.43 9.22 13.44
CA ASP A 140 7.28 10.06 14.29
C ASP A 140 6.84 10.03 15.76
N PHE A 141 5.54 10.08 16.01
CA PHE A 141 5.01 10.29 17.35
C PHE A 141 4.58 9.00 18.06
N LEU A 142 4.20 7.95 17.33
CA LEU A 142 3.67 6.71 17.92
C LEU A 142 4.54 6.13 19.03
N PRO A 143 5.89 6.00 18.88
CA PRO A 143 6.74 5.42 19.93
C PRO A 143 6.62 6.13 21.29
N ALA A 144 6.44 7.45 21.31
CA ALA A 144 6.32 8.22 22.54
C ALA A 144 5.04 7.89 23.34
N TYR A 145 4.01 7.39 22.67
CA TYR A 145 2.74 7.00 23.30
C TYR A 145 2.74 5.54 23.73
N ILE A 146 3.28 4.64 22.89
CA ILE A 146 3.18 3.20 23.13
C ILE A 146 4.37 2.63 23.92
N PHE A 147 5.55 3.24 23.80
CA PHE A 147 6.79 2.81 24.49
C PHE A 147 7.49 3.98 25.22
N PRO A 148 6.80 4.70 26.14
CA PRO A 148 7.32 5.92 26.75
C PRO A 148 8.59 5.71 27.59
N THR A 149 8.85 4.48 28.05
CA THR A 149 10.05 4.13 28.83
C THR A 149 11.07 3.33 28.02
N SER A 150 10.91 3.29 26.68
CA SER A 150 11.78 2.53 25.77
C SER A 150 11.89 1.04 26.11
N GLN A 151 10.82 0.47 26.68
CA GLN A 151 10.73 -0.96 26.97
C GLN A 151 10.73 -1.83 25.69
N HIS A 152 10.27 -1.25 24.59
CA HIS A 152 10.40 -1.78 23.24
C HIS A 152 10.76 -0.63 22.28
N SER A 153 11.33 -0.95 21.12
CA SER A 153 11.51 -0.01 20.01
C SER A 153 10.85 -0.53 18.73
N ILE A 154 10.43 0.37 17.85
CA ILE A 154 9.96 -0.04 16.52
C ILE A 154 11.19 -0.23 15.63
N ALA A 155 11.39 -1.45 15.11
CA ALA A 155 12.50 -1.76 14.23
C ALA A 155 12.25 -1.33 12.78
N THR A 156 11.01 -1.49 12.32
CA THR A 156 10.59 -1.08 10.98
C THR A 156 9.07 -0.95 10.90
N HIS A 157 8.60 -0.33 9.81
CA HIS A 157 7.19 -0.18 9.53
C HIS A 157 6.80 -0.91 8.25
N PHE A 158 5.66 -1.59 8.30
CA PHE A 158 4.97 -2.17 7.16
C PHE A 158 3.68 -1.39 6.90
N ALA A 159 3.15 -1.45 5.69
CA ALA A 159 1.83 -0.90 5.36
C ALA A 159 0.99 -1.92 4.61
N LEU A 160 -0.27 -2.10 5.02
CA LEU A 160 -1.27 -2.88 4.29
C LEU A 160 -2.48 -1.99 4.04
N GLY A 161 -2.87 -1.87 2.79
CA GLY A 161 -3.97 -1.02 2.37
C GLY A 161 -4.91 -1.72 1.42
N ILE A 162 -6.20 -1.50 1.61
CA ILE A 162 -7.26 -2.11 0.80
C ILE A 162 -8.03 -1.03 0.04
N SER A 163 -8.19 -1.17 -1.27
CA SER A 163 -8.87 -0.20 -2.14
C SER A 163 -8.24 1.20 -2.03
N LEU A 164 -8.96 2.22 -1.55
CA LEU A 164 -8.39 3.55 -1.26
C LEU A 164 -7.17 3.47 -0.34
N GLY A 165 -7.19 2.56 0.64
CA GLY A 165 -6.03 2.26 1.46
C GLY A 165 -4.85 1.73 0.65
N GLY A 166 -5.08 0.91 -0.38
CA GLY A 166 -4.03 0.42 -1.27
C GLY A 166 -3.38 1.53 -2.10
N HIS A 167 -4.13 2.56 -2.51
CA HIS A 167 -3.57 3.76 -3.14
C HIS A 167 -2.69 4.53 -2.15
N THR A 168 -3.13 4.62 -0.89
CA THR A 168 -2.34 5.23 0.20
C THR A 168 -1.04 4.46 0.43
N THR A 169 -1.09 3.13 0.47
CA THR A 169 0.09 2.26 0.65
C THR A 169 1.10 2.42 -0.48
N TRP A 170 0.65 2.59 -1.72
CA TRP A 170 1.54 2.93 -2.83
C TRP A 170 2.29 4.24 -2.62
N LEU A 171 1.61 5.28 -2.11
CA LEU A 171 2.28 6.54 -1.79
C LEU A 171 3.26 6.42 -0.63
N THR A 172 2.92 5.67 0.42
CA THR A 172 3.86 5.48 1.54
C THR A 172 5.08 4.66 1.12
N LEU A 173 4.92 3.66 0.25
CA LEU A 173 6.04 2.89 -0.28
C LEU A 173 7.05 3.78 -1.02
N VAL A 174 6.58 4.73 -1.83
CA VAL A 174 7.43 5.62 -2.62
C VAL A 174 8.05 6.75 -1.78
N HIS A 175 7.25 7.35 -0.87
CA HIS A 175 7.62 8.62 -0.23
C HIS A 175 8.00 8.51 1.24
N GLU A 176 7.76 7.37 1.91
CA GLU A 176 8.14 7.14 3.30
C GLU A 176 9.25 6.06 3.36
N PRO A 177 10.54 6.47 3.48
CA PRO A 177 11.67 5.52 3.48
C PRO A 177 11.62 4.52 4.64
N ARG A 178 10.96 4.84 5.76
CA ARG A 178 10.84 3.95 6.93
C ARG A 178 9.86 2.79 6.73
N ILE A 179 9.01 2.86 5.70
CA ILE A 179 8.13 1.75 5.30
C ILE A 179 8.91 0.77 4.42
N THR A 180 9.15 -0.44 4.90
CA THR A 180 10.01 -1.43 4.20
C THR A 180 9.22 -2.53 3.51
N THR A 181 7.97 -2.78 3.92
CA THR A 181 7.11 -3.79 3.31
C THR A 181 5.72 -3.20 3.07
N GLY A 182 5.17 -3.45 1.88
CA GLY A 182 3.84 -3.02 1.50
C GLY A 182 2.99 -4.18 0.98
N VAL A 183 1.74 -4.24 1.43
CA VAL A 183 0.71 -5.13 0.88
C VAL A 183 -0.42 -4.26 0.31
N VAL A 184 -0.56 -4.26 -1.01
CA VAL A 184 -1.54 -3.46 -1.74
C VAL A 184 -2.63 -4.36 -2.25
N ILE A 185 -3.85 -4.20 -1.74
CA ILE A 185 -5.01 -5.02 -2.10
C ILE A 185 -6.00 -4.15 -2.86
N VAL A 186 -6.30 -4.52 -4.10
CA VAL A 186 -7.23 -3.81 -5.02
C VAL A 186 -7.02 -2.29 -5.05
N GLY A 187 -5.78 -1.85 -4.85
CA GLY A 187 -5.30 -0.48 -5.01
C GLY A 187 -4.36 -0.40 -6.21
N MET A 188 -4.13 0.81 -6.73
CA MET A 188 -3.34 0.95 -7.95
C MET A 188 -2.33 2.12 -7.92
N PRO A 189 -1.26 2.03 -8.71
CA PRO A 189 -0.17 3.01 -8.73
C PRO A 189 -0.30 4.12 -9.77
N ASP A 190 -1.33 4.12 -10.64
CA ASP A 190 -1.48 5.08 -11.75
C ASP A 190 -2.82 5.83 -11.69
N TYR A 191 -2.84 6.91 -10.90
CA TYR A 191 -4.04 7.70 -10.71
C TYR A 191 -4.56 8.37 -11.98
N ILE A 192 -3.67 8.75 -12.90
CA ILE A 192 -4.03 9.39 -14.17
C ILE A 192 -4.82 8.41 -15.03
N ALA A 193 -4.34 7.17 -15.17
CA ALA A 193 -5.03 6.12 -15.89
C ALA A 193 -6.40 5.83 -15.28
N LEU A 194 -6.49 5.74 -13.95
CA LEU A 194 -7.75 5.50 -13.23
C LEU A 194 -8.79 6.61 -13.47
N MET A 195 -8.40 7.87 -13.27
CA MET A 195 -9.31 8.99 -13.42
C MET A 195 -9.74 9.18 -14.87
N THR A 196 -8.84 8.94 -15.83
CA THR A 196 -9.16 8.99 -17.26
C THR A 196 -10.19 7.93 -17.62
N ASP A 197 -10.02 6.69 -17.15
CA ASP A 197 -10.98 5.62 -17.40
C ASP A 197 -12.34 5.89 -16.74
N ARG A 198 -12.33 6.40 -15.50
CA ARG A 198 -13.57 6.79 -14.82
C ARG A 198 -14.27 7.96 -15.49
N ALA A 199 -13.53 8.91 -16.05
CA ALA A 199 -14.09 10.03 -16.80
C ALA A 199 -14.79 9.54 -18.07
N ARG A 200 -14.16 8.61 -18.80
CA ARG A 200 -14.74 7.90 -19.95
C ARG A 200 -16.04 7.19 -19.57
N LEU A 201 -15.99 6.35 -18.53
CA LEU A 201 -17.15 5.59 -18.06
C LEU A 201 -18.27 6.50 -17.55
N SER A 202 -17.93 7.61 -16.91
CA SER A 202 -18.90 8.60 -16.42
C SER A 202 -19.45 9.51 -17.50
N LYS A 203 -18.96 9.38 -18.75
CA LYS A 203 -19.38 10.20 -19.89
C LYS A 203 -19.23 11.69 -19.60
N LEU A 204 -18.15 12.08 -18.92
CA LEU A 204 -17.93 13.48 -18.56
C LEU A 204 -17.84 14.33 -19.82
N SER A 205 -18.43 15.53 -19.77
CA SER A 205 -18.37 16.48 -20.88
C SER A 205 -16.94 16.80 -21.29
N THR A 206 -16.02 16.96 -20.34
CA THR A 206 -14.60 17.23 -20.63
C THR A 206 -13.85 16.04 -21.23
N TYR A 207 -14.36 14.82 -21.08
CA TYR A 207 -13.83 13.64 -21.77
C TYR A 207 -14.39 13.52 -23.19
N LEU A 208 -15.69 13.80 -23.35
CA LEU A 208 -16.42 13.66 -24.61
C LEU A 208 -16.25 14.85 -25.56
N GLN A 209 -15.57 15.92 -25.15
CA GLN A 209 -15.31 17.08 -25.99
C GLN A 209 -14.66 16.66 -27.33
N PRO A 210 -15.18 17.16 -28.47
CA PRO A 210 -14.60 16.86 -29.78
C PRO A 210 -13.12 17.23 -29.82
N SER A 211 -12.29 16.27 -30.20
CA SER A 211 -10.84 16.42 -30.32
C SER A 211 -10.27 15.29 -31.18
N ASP A 212 -9.02 15.43 -31.63
CA ASP A 212 -8.37 14.45 -32.51
C ASP A 212 -8.21 13.07 -31.85
N ALA A 213 -8.15 13.02 -30.52
CA ALA A 213 -8.14 11.79 -29.74
C ALA A 213 -9.14 11.87 -28.57
N PRO A 214 -10.07 10.90 -28.41
CA PRO A 214 -11.04 10.89 -27.33
C PRO A 214 -10.39 11.05 -25.95
N GLY A 215 -10.90 11.97 -25.12
CA GLY A 215 -10.37 12.23 -23.79
C GLY A 215 -9.09 13.08 -23.75
N SER A 216 -8.54 13.51 -24.89
CA SER A 216 -7.31 14.33 -24.93
C SER A 216 -7.43 15.66 -24.17
N GLN A 217 -8.64 16.18 -24.01
CA GLN A 217 -8.94 17.40 -23.26
C GLN A 217 -9.23 17.16 -21.78
N PHE A 218 -9.21 15.90 -21.29
CA PHE A 218 -9.55 15.58 -19.91
C PHE A 218 -8.52 16.14 -18.92
N LEU A 219 -7.24 15.91 -19.17
CA LEU A 219 -6.16 16.43 -18.33
C LEU A 219 -6.00 17.94 -18.55
N GLY A 220 -6.02 18.71 -17.47
CA GLY A 220 -6.09 20.17 -17.52
C GLY A 220 -7.51 20.74 -17.54
N SER A 221 -8.54 19.90 -17.62
CA SER A 221 -9.94 20.34 -17.57
C SER A 221 -10.43 20.64 -16.14
N ARG A 222 -11.66 21.16 -16.01
CA ARG A 222 -12.32 21.34 -14.68
C ARG A 222 -12.43 20.06 -13.85
N HIS A 223 -12.52 18.88 -14.50
CA HIS A 223 -12.64 17.60 -13.80
C HIS A 223 -11.28 16.97 -13.48
N PHE A 224 -10.19 17.48 -14.07
CA PHE A 224 -8.81 17.11 -13.72
C PHE A 224 -7.90 18.33 -13.93
N PRO A 225 -7.94 19.32 -13.03
CA PRO A 225 -7.25 20.60 -13.26
C PRO A 225 -5.73 20.46 -13.37
N SER A 226 -5.08 21.39 -14.06
CA SER A 226 -3.62 21.39 -14.19
C SER A 226 -2.89 21.44 -12.84
N SER A 227 -3.46 22.15 -11.85
CA SER A 227 -2.93 22.17 -10.49
C SER A 227 -2.97 20.80 -9.81
N LEU A 228 -4.02 20.00 -10.04
CA LEU A 228 -4.07 18.61 -9.59
C LEU A 228 -3.02 17.78 -10.32
N LEU A 229 -2.92 17.92 -11.65
CA LEU A 229 -1.95 17.17 -12.45
C LEU A 229 -0.50 17.41 -11.98
N GLU A 230 -0.14 18.64 -11.60
CA GLU A 230 1.17 18.96 -11.03
C GLU A 230 1.44 18.25 -9.71
N VAL A 231 0.43 18.11 -8.84
CA VAL A 231 0.57 17.38 -7.58
C VAL A 231 0.68 15.88 -7.85
N VAL A 232 -0.15 15.35 -8.75
CA VAL A 232 -0.14 13.94 -9.15
C VAL A 232 1.24 13.55 -9.71
N ARG A 233 1.81 14.33 -10.63
CA ARG A 233 3.16 14.10 -11.18
C ARG A 233 4.27 14.03 -10.14
N LYS A 234 4.10 14.70 -8.99
CA LYS A 234 5.09 14.72 -7.91
C LYS A 234 4.92 13.58 -6.90
N ARG A 235 3.78 12.88 -6.93
CA ARG A 235 3.39 11.97 -5.84
C ARG A 235 2.91 10.61 -6.29
N ASP A 236 2.05 10.56 -7.30
CA ASP A 236 1.53 9.30 -7.83
C ASP A 236 2.68 8.37 -8.27
N PRO A 237 2.71 7.09 -7.87
CA PRO A 237 3.86 6.22 -8.11
C PRO A 237 4.22 6.11 -9.58
N ALA A 238 3.24 5.87 -10.46
CA ALA A 238 3.50 5.73 -11.88
C ALA A 238 4.01 7.05 -12.46
N ALA A 239 3.28 8.14 -12.25
CA ALA A 239 3.68 9.44 -12.79
C ALA A 239 5.04 9.93 -12.26
N PHE A 240 5.35 9.67 -10.99
CA PHE A 240 6.57 10.11 -10.33
C PHE A 240 7.79 9.27 -10.72
N LEU A 241 7.66 7.94 -10.72
CA LEU A 241 8.79 7.04 -10.94
C LEU A 241 9.15 6.91 -12.43
N THR A 242 8.19 7.02 -13.34
CA THR A 242 8.47 6.90 -14.79
C THR A 242 8.55 8.25 -15.48
N GLY A 243 7.86 9.28 -14.97
CA GLY A 243 7.73 10.58 -15.66
C GLY A 243 9.03 11.36 -15.84
N GLY A 244 10.09 11.01 -15.10
CA GLY A 244 11.43 11.58 -15.25
C GLY A 244 12.31 10.89 -16.29
N ILE A 245 11.87 9.78 -16.88
CA ILE A 245 12.66 8.94 -17.79
C ILE A 245 12.13 9.15 -19.22
N PRO A 246 12.89 9.81 -20.12
CA PRO A 246 12.43 10.07 -21.46
C PRO A 246 12.25 8.76 -22.27
N ASP A 247 11.08 8.56 -22.86
CA ASP A 247 10.80 7.42 -23.74
C ASP A 247 11.67 7.40 -25.03
N SER A 248 12.32 8.52 -25.34
CA SER A 248 13.24 8.66 -26.48
C SER A 248 14.65 8.12 -26.22
N LEU A 249 14.97 7.75 -24.98
CA LEU A 249 16.29 7.22 -24.64
C LEU A 249 16.56 5.88 -25.34
N PRO A 250 17.83 5.58 -25.68
CA PRO A 250 18.25 4.23 -26.03
C PRO A 250 17.86 3.23 -24.92
N ARG A 251 17.48 2.01 -25.32
CA ARG A 251 16.96 0.98 -24.40
C ARG A 251 17.85 0.74 -23.17
N ASP A 252 19.16 0.67 -23.34
CA ASP A 252 20.08 0.40 -22.23
C ASP A 252 20.13 1.57 -21.24
N GLU A 253 20.08 2.81 -21.73
CA GLU A 253 20.04 4.00 -20.89
C GLU A 253 18.70 4.12 -20.14
N TYR A 254 17.59 3.85 -20.82
CA TYR A 254 16.26 3.78 -20.21
C TYR A 254 16.21 2.75 -19.08
N ASN A 255 16.77 1.56 -19.31
CA ASN A 255 16.82 0.49 -18.32
C ASN A 255 17.66 0.91 -17.10
N LEU A 256 18.85 1.49 -17.32
CA LEU A 256 19.72 1.96 -16.24
C LEU A 256 19.04 3.05 -15.39
N GLN A 257 18.43 4.06 -16.02
CA GLN A 257 17.72 5.11 -15.29
C GLN A 257 16.50 4.56 -14.53
N SER A 258 15.80 3.58 -15.09
CA SER A 258 14.69 2.89 -14.39
C SER A 258 15.18 2.16 -13.15
N ILE A 259 16.29 1.42 -13.25
CA ILE A 259 16.90 0.70 -12.12
C ILE A 259 17.38 1.66 -11.03
N GLU A 260 18.07 2.76 -11.40
CA GLU A 260 18.52 3.78 -10.46
C GLU A 260 17.34 4.45 -9.74
N THR A 261 16.26 4.73 -10.46
CA THR A 261 15.04 5.31 -9.91
C THR A 261 14.38 4.35 -8.91
N ILE A 262 14.25 3.07 -9.27
CA ILE A 262 13.69 2.06 -8.37
C ILE A 262 14.57 1.91 -7.12
N ASN A 263 15.89 1.79 -7.27
CA ASN A 263 16.80 1.69 -6.12
C ASN A 263 16.71 2.92 -5.20
N ARG A 264 16.52 4.12 -5.75
CA ARG A 264 16.43 5.35 -4.97
C ARG A 264 15.17 5.41 -4.09
N TYR A 265 14.02 5.02 -4.63
CA TYR A 265 12.73 5.23 -3.95
C TYR A 265 12.14 3.96 -3.34
N LEU A 266 12.43 2.81 -3.93
CA LEU A 266 11.89 1.50 -3.55
C LEU A 266 12.97 0.49 -3.16
N GLY A 267 14.25 0.88 -3.18
CA GLY A 267 15.38 0.02 -2.83
C GLY A 267 15.24 -0.59 -1.43
N GLY A 268 15.54 -1.89 -1.33
CA GLY A 268 15.44 -2.69 -0.11
C GLY A 268 14.01 -3.02 0.34
N LYS A 269 12.98 -2.60 -0.40
CA LYS A 269 11.58 -2.84 -0.03
C LYS A 269 11.06 -4.16 -0.57
N ARG A 270 9.95 -4.61 0.05
CA ARG A 270 9.16 -5.77 -0.39
C ARG A 270 7.73 -5.32 -0.66
N ILE A 271 7.17 -5.66 -1.81
CA ILE A 271 5.83 -5.25 -2.22
C ILE A 271 5.05 -6.48 -2.70
N LEU A 272 3.88 -6.70 -2.12
CA LEU A 272 2.88 -7.64 -2.62
C LEU A 272 1.69 -6.83 -3.15
N CYS A 273 1.36 -7.02 -4.42
CA CYS A 273 0.16 -6.46 -5.03
C CYS A 273 -0.84 -7.59 -5.31
N MET A 274 -2.10 -7.39 -4.91
CA MET A 274 -3.18 -8.34 -5.14
C MET A 274 -4.36 -7.63 -5.79
N SER A 275 -4.79 -8.12 -6.95
CA SER A 275 -5.90 -7.54 -7.73
C SER A 275 -6.92 -8.62 -8.09
N GLY A 276 -8.19 -8.23 -8.27
CA GLY A 276 -9.19 -9.10 -8.89
C GLY A 276 -9.22 -8.94 -10.41
N ALA A 277 -9.26 -10.06 -11.14
CA ALA A 277 -9.28 -10.05 -12.60
C ALA A 277 -10.53 -9.37 -13.19
N THR A 278 -11.64 -9.39 -12.45
CA THR A 278 -12.92 -8.82 -12.87
C THR A 278 -13.26 -7.49 -12.20
N ASP A 279 -12.29 -6.88 -11.50
CA ASP A 279 -12.47 -5.60 -10.81
C ASP A 279 -12.84 -4.48 -11.80
N LYS A 280 -14.01 -3.87 -11.59
CA LYS A 280 -14.51 -2.74 -12.40
C LYS A 280 -14.27 -1.38 -11.74
N LEU A 281 -13.92 -1.34 -10.46
CA LEU A 281 -13.66 -0.11 -9.70
C LEU A 281 -12.19 0.30 -9.78
N VAL A 282 -11.29 -0.69 -9.77
CA VAL A 282 -9.84 -0.56 -9.93
C VAL A 282 -9.34 -1.66 -10.90
N PRO A 283 -9.59 -1.51 -12.21
CA PRO A 283 -9.27 -2.57 -13.18
C PRO A 283 -7.77 -2.85 -13.30
N TYR A 284 -7.35 -4.11 -13.15
CA TYR A 284 -5.93 -4.50 -13.22
C TYR A 284 -5.24 -4.07 -14.52
N ARG A 285 -5.95 -4.06 -15.66
CA ARG A 285 -5.43 -3.58 -16.96
C ARG A 285 -4.86 -2.15 -16.92
N LEU A 286 -5.25 -1.32 -15.95
CA LEU A 286 -4.72 0.02 -15.76
C LEU A 286 -3.44 0.02 -14.91
N THR A 287 -3.28 -0.99 -14.04
CA THR A 287 -2.10 -1.22 -13.20
C THR A 287 -0.99 -1.96 -13.96
N GLU A 288 -1.38 -2.86 -14.88
CA GLU A 288 -0.50 -3.78 -15.61
C GLU A 288 0.70 -3.12 -16.30
N PRO A 289 0.59 -1.94 -16.98
CA PRO A 289 1.74 -1.31 -17.61
C PRO A 289 2.82 -0.92 -16.60
N PHE A 290 2.44 -0.32 -15.47
CA PHE A 290 3.37 0.04 -14.41
C PHE A 290 3.99 -1.19 -13.75
N MET A 291 3.19 -2.23 -13.46
CA MET A 291 3.72 -3.46 -12.86
C MET A 291 4.65 -4.20 -13.81
N THR A 292 4.38 -4.17 -15.12
CA THR A 292 5.28 -4.71 -16.14
C THR A 292 6.60 -3.95 -16.15
N TRP A 293 6.56 -2.61 -16.14
CA TRP A 293 7.77 -1.79 -16.01
C TRP A 293 8.54 -2.12 -14.72
N LEU A 294 7.86 -2.20 -13.58
CA LEU A 294 8.50 -2.45 -12.29
C LEU A 294 9.18 -3.84 -12.26
N LYS A 295 8.46 -4.90 -12.67
CA LYS A 295 8.98 -6.28 -12.72
C LYS A 295 10.11 -6.45 -13.74
N ASN A 296 10.09 -5.69 -14.84
CA ASN A 296 11.18 -5.69 -15.81
C ASN A 296 12.49 -5.10 -15.28
N HIS A 297 12.46 -4.33 -14.20
CA HIS A 297 13.64 -3.67 -13.64
C HIS A 297 13.97 -4.10 -12.20
N ALA A 298 13.05 -4.72 -11.47
CA ALA A 298 13.23 -5.20 -10.10
C ALA A 298 13.64 -6.69 -10.01
N ALA A 299 14.18 -7.10 -8.86
CA ALA A 299 14.45 -8.50 -8.54
C ALA A 299 13.15 -9.21 -8.10
N THR A 300 12.50 -9.93 -9.02
CA THR A 300 11.19 -10.58 -8.77
C THR A 300 11.31 -12.00 -8.22
N GLY A 301 10.49 -12.34 -7.22
CA GLY A 301 10.43 -13.64 -6.57
C GLY A 301 9.63 -14.72 -7.29
N SER A 302 10.21 -15.31 -8.34
CA SER A 302 10.00 -16.73 -8.72
C SER A 302 11.15 -17.30 -9.55
N ALA A 303 12.18 -16.50 -9.85
CA ALA A 303 13.43 -16.97 -10.39
C ALA A 303 14.55 -16.66 -9.38
N VAL A 304 14.90 -17.70 -8.62
CA VAL A 304 16.28 -18.11 -8.32
C VAL A 304 17.30 -16.97 -8.19
N VAL A 305 17.81 -16.83 -6.98
CA VAL A 305 19.21 -16.45 -6.70
C VAL A 305 20.11 -17.26 -7.65
N GLY A 306 20.53 -16.63 -8.74
CA GLY A 306 21.37 -17.28 -9.76
C GLY A 306 21.28 -16.57 -11.10
N MET A 307 22.35 -15.84 -11.44
CA MET A 307 22.85 -15.67 -12.81
C MET A 307 21.76 -15.46 -13.88
N GLY A 308 21.27 -14.22 -13.98
CA GLY A 308 20.92 -13.74 -15.31
C GLY A 308 22.23 -13.57 -16.08
N ASP A 309 22.55 -14.49 -16.98
CA ASP A 309 23.57 -14.31 -18.02
C ASP A 309 23.10 -13.25 -19.05
N GLY A 310 22.85 -12.03 -18.55
CA GLY A 310 22.48 -10.85 -19.30
C GLY A 310 23.12 -9.60 -18.67
N PRO A 311 23.56 -8.61 -19.45
CA PRO A 311 24.44 -7.53 -18.98
C PRO A 311 23.82 -6.53 -17.99
N ILE A 312 22.54 -6.64 -17.62
CA ILE A 312 21.82 -5.62 -16.85
C ILE A 312 21.47 -6.12 -15.45
N LYS A 313 22.03 -5.47 -14.42
CA LYS A 313 21.71 -5.69 -13.00
C LYS A 313 20.27 -5.25 -12.70
N LYS A 314 19.50 -6.04 -11.95
CA LYS A 314 18.17 -5.66 -11.45
C LYS A 314 18.28 -4.75 -10.21
N ALA A 315 17.24 -3.95 -9.96
CA ALA A 315 17.10 -3.16 -8.74
C ALA A 315 16.85 -4.05 -7.51
N ASP A 316 17.33 -3.62 -6.34
CA ASP A 316 17.09 -4.26 -5.06
C ASP A 316 15.66 -3.96 -4.59
N LEU A 317 14.70 -4.65 -5.18
CA LEU A 317 13.29 -4.52 -4.84
C LEU A 317 12.65 -5.88 -5.05
N TRP A 318 11.98 -6.40 -4.02
CA TRP A 318 11.18 -7.61 -4.14
C TRP A 318 9.74 -7.27 -4.44
N VAL A 319 9.21 -7.74 -5.57
CA VAL A 319 7.82 -7.50 -5.99
C VAL A 319 7.13 -8.82 -6.34
N GLU A 320 5.95 -9.00 -5.78
CA GLU A 320 4.96 -10.03 -6.11
C GLU A 320 3.67 -9.34 -6.60
N ASP A 321 3.04 -9.90 -7.62
CA ASP A 321 1.90 -9.30 -8.32
C ASP A 321 0.90 -10.40 -8.71
N SER A 322 -0.10 -10.58 -7.85
CA SER A 322 -1.07 -11.67 -7.90
C SER A 322 -2.43 -11.19 -8.41
N VAL A 323 -2.95 -11.83 -9.46
CA VAL A 323 -4.26 -11.52 -10.06
C VAL A 323 -5.21 -12.69 -9.88
N TYR A 324 -6.21 -12.49 -9.02
CA TYR A 324 -7.20 -13.47 -8.63
C TYR A 324 -8.32 -13.55 -9.68
N GLN A 325 -8.41 -14.67 -10.40
CA GLN A 325 -9.30 -14.82 -11.57
C GLN A 325 -10.78 -14.70 -11.21
N ASP A 326 -11.18 -15.24 -10.06
CA ASP A 326 -12.58 -15.28 -9.60
C ASP A 326 -12.94 -14.12 -8.66
N ALA A 327 -12.07 -13.10 -8.54
CA ALA A 327 -12.30 -11.94 -7.69
C ALA A 327 -12.60 -10.68 -8.51
N ALA A 328 -13.48 -9.83 -7.98
CA ALA A 328 -13.75 -8.48 -8.48
C ALA A 328 -13.03 -7.45 -7.59
N HIS A 329 -13.74 -6.43 -7.11
CA HIS A 329 -13.21 -5.47 -6.15
C HIS A 329 -13.35 -6.02 -4.72
N ASP A 330 -12.69 -7.15 -4.46
CA ASP A 330 -12.88 -7.96 -3.26
C ASP A 330 -11.60 -8.08 -2.45
N PHE A 331 -11.76 -8.25 -1.14
CA PHE A 331 -10.73 -8.80 -0.27
C PHE A 331 -11.16 -10.19 0.20
N THR A 332 -10.47 -11.23 -0.27
CA THR A 332 -10.86 -12.63 -0.03
C THR A 332 -10.01 -13.27 1.07
N GLU A 333 -10.44 -14.43 1.57
CA GLU A 333 -9.65 -15.22 2.52
C GLU A 333 -8.29 -15.62 1.94
N ALA A 334 -8.24 -16.00 0.66
CA ALA A 334 -6.98 -16.36 -0.02
C ALA A 334 -6.01 -15.16 -0.10
N MET A 335 -6.52 -13.95 -0.38
CA MET A 335 -5.69 -12.73 -0.32
C MET A 335 -5.18 -12.45 1.09
N MET A 336 -5.98 -12.72 2.13
CA MET A 336 -5.52 -12.60 3.52
C MET A 336 -4.42 -13.61 3.84
N GLU A 337 -4.57 -14.87 3.41
CA GLU A 337 -3.56 -15.92 3.62
C GLU A 337 -2.23 -15.57 2.93
N GLU A 338 -2.27 -15.11 1.68
CA GLU A 338 -1.08 -14.64 0.96
C GLU A 338 -0.43 -13.43 1.66
N ALA A 339 -1.23 -12.47 2.13
CA ALA A 339 -0.72 -11.33 2.89
C ALA A 339 -0.03 -11.74 4.20
N LEU A 340 -0.61 -12.68 4.95
CA LEU A 340 -0.04 -13.20 6.19
C LEU A 340 1.31 -13.86 5.94
N GLU A 341 1.37 -14.75 4.94
CA GLU A 341 2.60 -15.44 4.58
C GLU A 341 3.68 -14.46 4.12
N PHE A 342 3.31 -13.51 3.25
CA PHE A 342 4.25 -12.50 2.76
C PHE A 342 4.80 -11.62 3.88
N MET A 343 3.95 -11.18 4.81
CA MET A 343 4.39 -10.40 5.98
C MET A 343 5.28 -11.23 6.89
N HIS A 344 4.93 -12.49 7.16
CA HIS A 344 5.75 -13.39 7.95
C HIS A 344 7.15 -13.59 7.35
N GLN A 345 7.25 -13.89 6.05
CA GLN A 345 8.54 -13.98 5.35
C GLN A 345 9.33 -12.67 5.40
N SER A 346 8.62 -11.53 5.33
CA SER A 346 9.24 -10.21 5.46
C SER A 346 9.81 -9.96 6.86
N VAL A 347 9.15 -10.44 7.92
CA VAL A 347 9.69 -10.40 9.29
C VAL A 347 10.89 -11.34 9.43
N LEU A 348 10.81 -12.57 8.94
CA LEU A 348 11.91 -13.53 9.02
C LEU A 348 13.20 -13.00 8.39
N ARG A 349 13.09 -12.31 7.24
CA ARG A 349 14.24 -11.67 6.58
C ARG A 349 14.88 -10.57 7.41
N LEU A 350 14.12 -9.85 8.23
CA LEU A 350 14.69 -8.88 9.17
C LEU A 350 15.46 -9.58 10.30
N ASP A 351 14.98 -10.76 10.71
CA ASP A 351 15.55 -11.56 11.79
C ASP A 351 16.81 -12.35 11.36
N GLU A 352 17.12 -12.39 10.07
CA GLU A 352 18.39 -12.91 9.53
C GLU A 352 19.58 -12.04 9.96
N ARG A 353 20.72 -12.66 10.30
CA ARG A 353 21.91 -11.93 10.72
C ARG A 353 22.53 -11.24 9.50
N LYS A 354 23.01 -10.00 9.67
CA LYS A 354 23.80 -9.28 8.64
C LYS A 354 25.06 -10.05 8.17
N GLU A 355 25.53 -11.04 8.93
CA GLU A 355 26.66 -11.91 8.53
C GLU A 355 26.26 -13.00 7.54
N ASP A 356 25.01 -13.49 7.57
CA ASP A 356 24.52 -14.55 6.68
C ASP A 356 24.23 -14.02 5.26
N VAL A 357 24.01 -12.72 5.10
CA VAL A 357 23.83 -12.08 3.79
C VAL A 357 25.15 -12.02 3.00
N LYS A 358 26.31 -12.09 3.67
CA LYS A 358 27.63 -12.09 3.00
C LYS A 358 28.10 -13.48 2.55
N SER A 359 27.45 -14.56 2.97
CA SER A 359 27.85 -15.93 2.59
C SER A 359 27.15 -16.46 1.35
N ASN A 360 26.10 -15.78 0.85
CA ASN A 360 25.29 -16.20 -0.29
C ASN A 360 25.14 -15.11 -1.38
N LEU A 361 26.04 -14.11 -1.43
CA LEU A 361 26.15 -13.14 -2.53
C LEU A 361 27.37 -13.42 -3.41
#